data_AF-A0A3E0DMT3-F1
#
_entry.id   AF-A0A3E0DMT3-F1
#
_cell.length_a   1.000
_cell.length_b   1.000
_cell.length_c   1.000
_cell.angle_alpha   90.00
_cell.angle_beta   90.00
_cell.angle_gamma   90.00
#
_symmetry.space_group_name_H-M   'P 1'
#
loop_
_entity.id
_entity.type
_entity.pdbx_description
1 polymer ?
#
loop_
_entity_poly.entity_id
_entity_poly.type
_entity_poly.pdbx_seq_one_letter_code
_entity_poly.pdbx_strand_id
1 'polypeptide(L)'
;MKTIRIFIASSSELKEDREQFRSFISRENDRLVTKGIYLKLEQWEYFKDSISSTRLQDEYNDAIRQSDMVLCLFYTKVGKYTSEEFYTAYEIFKAQGKPRIWTYFKNASINVGSITDEINTLLEFKKKLGDLGHFHTEYTSVDNLINKYRSQLDMILPEYESTSNPELRDNSKNKKATKELEIIKNTFNEELTGRLLKAISTHNRKVGDFLTANSDWAANEDLIKTAKRIIINGYVGVIGGQIRKLMSIGAEDFSESKMMRYLENCQITAKRCLQLICYALISKLWDHQLAEKIKFSRAQMDVFIKFFRNAAEEDIPAFAELLRNLLEVYSVNKLDFLISESMDLLPKLQEGSEFLSACEKLNESSQLLKNSTFQMNDCLAAEKNVAIVLENLSFLAEYRMISINEIDYNQQRNDNEGLYLHNYTLLVGENLANNDSQSNVRRESSPVISHAVIIFKDNYRENINLDPFIIDFNGLKLDGGSKICFYSHANTYDDLNLNYSFIEDNSKVIIKKSSNPKPSDSSLNTLNTWLSKKDNRIDMNFDKVYSLFFEAKKTLTGIEEETTEDSF
;
A
#
# COMPACT_ATOMS: atom_id res chain seq x y z
N MET A 1 -25.14 -21.28 17.74
CA MET A 1 -24.17 -20.17 17.64
C MET A 1 -23.13 -20.33 18.74
N LYS A 2 -21.85 -20.49 18.39
CA LYS A 2 -20.73 -20.64 19.33
C LYS A 2 -20.22 -19.25 19.72
N THR A 3 -20.25 -18.94 21.01
CA THR A 3 -19.67 -17.68 21.52
C THR A 3 -18.22 -17.91 21.90
N ILE A 4 -17.31 -17.12 21.30
CA ILE A 4 -15.89 -17.07 21.63
C ILE A 4 -15.67 -15.82 22.48
N ARG A 5 -15.12 -15.99 23.68
CA ARG A 5 -14.90 -14.87 24.60
C ARG A 5 -13.48 -14.32 24.48
N ILE A 6 -13.38 -13.01 24.29
CA ILE A 6 -12.12 -12.29 24.17
C ILE A 6 -12.04 -11.29 25.32
N PHE A 7 -11.05 -11.45 26.19
CA PHE A 7 -10.73 -10.46 27.22
C PHE A 7 -9.65 -9.52 26.72
N ILE A 8 -9.82 -8.21 26.89
CA ILE A 8 -8.82 -7.20 26.52
C ILE A 8 -8.28 -6.45 27.74
N ALA A 9 -6.99 -6.63 27.99
CA ALA A 9 -6.21 -6.04 29.05
C ALA A 9 -5.37 -4.88 28.49
N SER A 10 -5.48 -3.68 29.06
CA SER A 10 -4.64 -2.53 28.64
C SER A 10 -4.65 -1.40 29.67
N SER A 11 -3.62 -0.55 29.62
CA SER A 11 -3.57 0.68 30.41
C SER A 11 -4.64 1.69 29.95
N SER A 12 -4.98 2.64 30.82
CA SER A 12 -5.98 3.67 30.50
C SER A 12 -5.63 4.54 29.29
N GLU A 13 -4.34 4.71 28.99
CA GLU A 13 -3.83 5.49 27.84
C GLU A 13 -4.22 4.91 26.47
N LEU A 14 -4.65 3.65 26.42
CA LEU A 14 -5.03 2.94 25.19
C LEU A 14 -6.55 2.85 24.99
N LYS A 15 -7.31 3.77 25.60
CA LYS A 15 -8.77 3.79 25.50
C LYS A 15 -9.26 3.86 24.04
N GLU A 16 -8.69 4.76 23.25
CA GLU A 16 -9.06 4.92 21.84
C GLU A 16 -8.79 3.63 21.04
N ASP A 17 -7.64 3.00 21.25
CA ASP A 17 -7.30 1.72 20.62
C ASP A 17 -8.31 0.62 21.01
N ARG A 18 -8.77 0.58 22.27
CA ARG A 18 -9.80 -0.37 22.72
C ARG A 18 -11.17 -0.14 22.06
N GLU A 19 -11.58 1.13 21.92
CA GLU A 19 -12.86 1.49 21.31
C GLU A 19 -12.89 1.13 19.82
N GLN A 20 -11.82 1.43 19.11
CA GLN A 20 -11.70 1.05 17.69
C GLN A 20 -11.57 -0.46 17.51
N PHE A 21 -10.87 -1.16 18.42
CA PHE A 21 -10.82 -2.62 18.43
C PHE A 21 -12.20 -3.25 18.67
N ARG A 22 -13.02 -2.66 19.55
CA ARG A 22 -14.42 -3.07 19.76
C ARG A 22 -15.24 -2.92 18.48
N SER A 23 -15.11 -1.80 17.78
CA SER A 23 -15.77 -1.57 16.49
C SER A 23 -15.32 -2.58 15.43
N PHE A 24 -14.04 -2.96 15.43
CA PHE A 24 -13.55 -4.07 14.61
C PHE A 24 -14.24 -5.41 14.95
N ILE A 25 -14.28 -5.81 16.22
CA ILE A 25 -14.94 -7.06 16.63
C ILE A 25 -16.43 -7.05 16.27
N SER A 26 -17.11 -5.90 16.39
CA SER A 26 -18.50 -5.75 15.97
C SER A 26 -18.67 -6.02 14.46
N ARG A 27 -17.82 -5.43 13.62
CA ARG A 27 -17.85 -5.67 12.16
C ARG A 27 -17.50 -7.10 11.79
N GLU A 28 -16.56 -7.73 12.51
CA GLU A 28 -16.26 -9.15 12.30
C GLU A 28 -17.46 -10.04 12.66
N ASN A 29 -18.25 -9.68 13.67
CA ASN A 29 -19.47 -10.43 13.99
C ASN A 29 -20.50 -10.39 12.87
N ASP A 30 -20.61 -9.30 12.10
CA ASP A 30 -21.51 -9.24 10.94
C ASP A 30 -21.17 -10.35 9.92
N ARG A 31 -19.87 -10.66 9.75
CA ARG A 31 -19.39 -11.78 8.93
C ARG A 31 -19.57 -13.12 9.64
N LEU A 32 -19.13 -13.24 10.88
CA LEU A 32 -18.98 -14.52 11.59
C LEU A 32 -20.30 -15.12 12.07
N VAL A 33 -21.34 -14.30 12.29
CA VAL A 33 -22.67 -14.80 12.66
C VAL A 33 -23.25 -15.69 11.56
N THR A 34 -22.96 -15.41 10.28
CA THR A 34 -23.35 -16.28 9.15
C THR A 34 -22.70 -17.67 9.21
N LYS A 35 -21.55 -17.77 9.89
CA LYS A 35 -20.84 -19.02 10.16
C LYS A 35 -21.17 -19.64 11.52
N GLY A 36 -22.18 -19.11 12.22
CA GLY A 36 -22.59 -19.57 13.53
C GLY A 36 -21.61 -19.25 14.66
N ILE A 37 -20.68 -18.30 14.47
CA ILE A 37 -19.70 -17.86 15.47
C ILE A 37 -20.02 -16.43 15.92
N TYR A 38 -19.87 -16.17 17.21
CA TYR A 38 -20.01 -14.83 17.78
C TYR A 38 -18.82 -14.51 18.70
N LEU A 39 -18.12 -13.43 18.43
CA LEU A 39 -17.02 -12.92 19.25
C LEU A 39 -17.57 -11.97 20.30
N LYS A 40 -17.49 -12.37 21.57
CA LYS A 40 -17.87 -11.54 22.71
C LYS A 40 -16.63 -10.89 23.30
N LEU A 41 -16.50 -9.58 23.12
CA LEU A 41 -15.43 -8.79 23.72
C LEU A 41 -15.81 -8.36 25.15
N GLU A 42 -15.01 -8.80 26.13
CA GLU A 42 -15.13 -8.44 27.54
C GLU A 42 -14.07 -7.38 27.88
N GLN A 43 -14.54 -6.20 28.29
CA GLN A 43 -13.71 -5.03 28.64
C GLN A 43 -14.02 -4.62 30.07
N TRP A 44 -12.96 -4.31 30.84
CA TRP A 44 -13.06 -3.93 32.25
C TRP A 44 -13.98 -2.69 32.49
N GLU A 45 -14.06 -1.78 31.51
CA GLU A 45 -14.88 -0.55 31.55
C GLU A 45 -16.41 -0.80 31.59
N TYR A 46 -16.86 -2.05 31.38
CA TYR A 46 -18.28 -2.42 31.33
C TYR A 46 -18.70 -3.42 32.42
N PHE A 47 -17.84 -3.67 33.40
CA PHE A 47 -18.21 -4.41 34.61
C PHE A 47 -18.99 -3.47 35.56
N LYS A 48 -19.90 -4.03 36.38
CA LYS A 48 -20.69 -3.23 37.31
C LYS A 48 -19.76 -2.58 38.35
N ASP A 49 -19.78 -1.25 38.42
CA ASP A 49 -19.06 -0.46 39.44
C ASP A 49 -19.73 -0.52 40.83
N SER A 50 -20.38 -1.65 41.15
CA SER A 50 -21.02 -1.90 42.44
C SER A 50 -20.03 -2.62 43.36
N ILE A 51 -19.90 -2.17 44.61
CA ILE A 51 -19.04 -2.81 45.61
C ILE A 51 -19.33 -4.32 45.66
N SER A 52 -18.36 -5.11 45.25
CA SER A 52 -18.39 -6.57 45.37
C SER A 52 -18.09 -6.97 46.82
N SER A 53 -18.54 -8.17 47.21
CA SER A 53 -18.20 -8.73 48.53
C SER A 53 -16.73 -9.18 48.63
N THR A 54 -15.99 -9.16 47.52
CA THR A 54 -14.55 -9.45 47.36
C THR A 54 -13.82 -8.30 46.62
N ARG A 55 -12.54 -8.45 46.23
CA ARG A 55 -11.81 -7.41 45.48
C ARG A 55 -12.33 -7.40 44.03
N LEU A 56 -12.56 -6.22 43.42
CA LEU A 56 -12.96 -6.07 42.00
C LEU A 56 -12.06 -6.86 41.02
N GLN A 57 -10.81 -7.09 41.39
CA GLN A 57 -9.84 -7.88 40.64
C GLN A 57 -10.23 -9.37 40.51
N ASP A 58 -10.98 -9.92 41.47
CA ASP A 58 -11.43 -11.32 41.43
C ASP A 58 -12.44 -11.55 40.29
N GLU A 59 -13.27 -10.54 39.99
CA GLU A 59 -14.23 -10.59 38.88
C GLU A 59 -13.51 -10.57 37.51
N TYR A 60 -12.40 -9.84 37.39
CA TYR A 60 -11.57 -9.85 36.19
C TYR A 60 -10.83 -11.18 36.01
N ASN A 61 -10.32 -11.75 37.11
CA ASN A 61 -9.68 -13.07 37.08
C ASN A 61 -10.69 -14.15 36.66
N ASP A 62 -11.94 -14.07 37.11
CA ASP A 62 -13.00 -14.98 36.68
C ASP A 62 -13.40 -14.78 35.22
N ALA A 63 -13.41 -13.55 34.71
CA ALA A 63 -13.62 -13.27 33.28
C ALA A 63 -12.49 -13.86 32.41
N ILE A 64 -11.24 -13.74 32.85
CA ILE A 64 -10.07 -14.33 32.17
C ILE A 64 -10.18 -15.87 32.15
N ARG A 65 -10.60 -16.49 33.28
CA ARG A 65 -10.82 -17.96 33.35
C ARG A 65 -11.88 -18.46 32.38
N GLN A 66 -12.89 -17.64 32.10
CA GLN A 66 -13.97 -17.99 31.18
C GLN A 66 -13.67 -17.61 29.73
N SER A 67 -12.53 -16.94 29.47
CA SER A 67 -12.19 -16.46 28.14
C SER A 67 -11.54 -17.54 27.28
N ASP A 68 -11.82 -17.50 25.98
CA ASP A 68 -11.12 -18.31 24.98
C ASP A 68 -9.80 -17.65 24.54
N MET A 69 -9.78 -16.31 24.61
CA MET A 69 -8.71 -15.46 24.09
C MET A 69 -8.46 -14.30 25.04
N VAL A 70 -7.20 -13.92 25.19
CA VAL A 70 -6.75 -12.75 25.97
C VAL A 70 -5.83 -11.90 25.09
N LEU A 71 -6.14 -10.61 25.04
CA LEU A 71 -5.37 -9.60 24.30
C LEU A 71 -4.82 -8.58 25.28
N CYS A 72 -3.49 -8.46 25.37
CA CYS A 72 -2.82 -7.48 26.21
C CYS A 72 -2.20 -6.37 25.34
N LEU A 73 -2.59 -5.11 25.57
CA LEU A 73 -2.02 -3.95 24.89
C LEU A 73 -1.17 -3.09 25.84
N PHE A 74 -0.01 -2.65 25.37
CA PHE A 74 0.95 -1.85 26.12
C PHE A 74 1.45 -0.66 25.28
N TYR A 75 1.71 0.50 25.91
CA TYR A 75 2.31 1.65 25.23
C TYR A 75 3.46 2.26 26.01
N THR A 76 3.23 3.23 26.89
CA THR A 76 4.31 3.88 27.64
C THR A 76 4.58 3.20 28.99
N LYS A 77 3.65 2.38 29.47
CA LYS A 77 3.78 1.66 30.74
C LYS A 77 3.01 0.35 30.77
N VAL A 78 3.29 -0.45 31.79
CA VAL A 78 2.49 -1.62 32.15
C VAL A 78 1.63 -1.25 33.35
N GLY A 79 0.30 -1.20 33.14
CA GLY A 79 -0.63 -0.96 34.23
C GLY A 79 -0.51 -2.06 35.30
N LYS A 80 -0.58 -1.68 36.59
CA LYS A 80 -0.51 -2.63 37.72
C LYS A 80 -1.51 -3.79 37.56
N TYR A 81 -2.71 -3.50 37.06
CA TYR A 81 -3.75 -4.49 36.81
C TYR A 81 -3.50 -5.29 35.53
N THR A 82 -3.02 -4.67 34.46
CA THR A 82 -2.69 -5.33 33.18
C THR A 82 -1.60 -6.40 33.34
N SER A 83 -0.63 -6.16 34.21
CA SER A 83 0.38 -7.18 34.55
C SER A 83 -0.24 -8.36 35.29
N GLU A 84 -1.14 -8.11 36.25
CA GLU A 84 -1.85 -9.15 37.00
C GLU A 84 -2.73 -10.00 36.07
N GLU A 85 -3.46 -9.35 35.16
CA GLU A 85 -4.29 -10.00 34.13
C GLU A 85 -3.48 -10.90 33.18
N PHE A 86 -2.31 -10.44 32.72
CA PHE A 86 -1.42 -11.24 31.90
C PHE A 86 -0.94 -12.50 32.64
N TYR A 87 -0.46 -12.35 33.87
CA TYR A 87 0.04 -13.50 34.64
C TYR A 87 -1.09 -14.48 34.98
N THR A 88 -2.28 -13.98 35.34
CA THR A 88 -3.46 -14.84 35.54
C THR A 88 -3.77 -15.63 34.27
N ALA A 89 -3.83 -14.98 33.11
CA ALA A 89 -4.07 -15.66 31.83
C ALA A 89 -2.99 -16.70 31.51
N TYR A 90 -1.73 -16.36 31.76
CA TYR A 90 -0.57 -17.22 31.50
C TYR A 90 -0.56 -18.48 32.36
N GLU A 91 -0.88 -18.36 33.66
CA GLU A 91 -0.97 -19.52 34.56
C GLU A 91 -2.12 -20.45 34.16
N ILE A 92 -3.27 -19.89 33.76
CA ILE A 92 -4.40 -20.70 33.26
C ILE A 92 -4.04 -21.38 31.94
N PHE A 93 -3.38 -20.66 31.02
CA PHE A 93 -2.90 -21.21 29.75
C PHE A 93 -1.92 -22.37 29.97
N LYS A 94 -0.97 -22.25 30.91
CA LYS A 94 -0.08 -23.35 31.26
C LYS A 94 -0.82 -24.58 31.78
N ALA A 95 -1.87 -24.37 32.56
CA ALA A 95 -2.63 -25.46 33.16
C ALA A 95 -3.61 -26.13 32.18
N GLN A 96 -4.20 -25.37 31.25
CA GLN A 96 -5.38 -25.80 30.49
C GLN A 96 -5.24 -25.65 28.97
N GLY A 97 -4.16 -25.02 28.47
CA GLY A 97 -3.96 -24.72 27.05
C GLY A 97 -4.82 -23.58 26.50
N LYS A 98 -5.61 -22.93 27.35
CA LYS A 98 -6.46 -21.76 27.07
C LYS A 98 -6.47 -20.82 28.29
N PRO A 99 -6.73 -19.51 28.14
CA PRO A 99 -6.98 -18.77 26.90
C PRO A 99 -5.73 -18.64 26.03
N ARG A 100 -5.89 -18.47 24.70
CA ARG A 100 -4.77 -18.05 23.84
C ARG A 100 -4.43 -16.59 24.15
N ILE A 101 -3.14 -16.26 24.29
CA ILE A 101 -2.68 -14.95 24.78
C ILE A 101 -1.89 -14.26 23.68
N TRP A 102 -2.24 -13.01 23.37
CA TRP A 102 -1.45 -12.14 22.51
C TRP A 102 -1.04 -10.86 23.24
N THR A 103 0.21 -10.44 23.03
CA THR A 103 0.76 -9.20 23.59
C THR A 103 1.18 -8.25 22.48
N TYR A 104 0.59 -7.04 22.47
CA TYR A 104 0.88 -6.00 21.49
C TYR A 104 1.43 -4.74 22.14
N PHE A 105 2.47 -4.18 21.53
CA PHE A 105 3.20 -3.02 22.03
C PHE A 105 3.12 -1.88 21.03
N LYS A 106 2.50 -0.78 21.42
CA LYS A 106 2.37 0.40 20.58
C LYS A 106 3.75 1.04 20.38
N ASN A 107 4.11 1.25 19.13
CA ASN A 107 5.34 1.91 18.70
C ASN A 107 4.94 3.21 17.99
N ALA A 108 4.72 4.25 18.78
CA ALA A 108 4.33 5.59 18.32
C ALA A 108 5.23 6.64 18.98
N SER A 109 5.39 7.79 18.31
CA SER A 109 6.24 8.88 18.81
C SER A 109 5.73 9.42 20.14
N ILE A 110 6.60 9.41 21.15
CA ILE A 110 6.37 10.03 22.46
C ILE A 110 7.19 11.31 22.57
N ASN A 111 6.61 12.35 23.16
CA ASN A 111 7.36 13.55 23.49
C ASN A 111 8.34 13.20 24.62
N VAL A 112 9.62 13.59 24.50
CA VAL A 112 10.65 13.33 25.52
C VAL A 112 10.22 13.90 26.88
N GLY A 113 9.49 15.03 26.90
CA GLY A 113 8.96 15.62 28.13
C GLY A 113 7.78 14.88 28.78
N SER A 114 7.19 13.90 28.08
CA SER A 114 6.12 13.03 28.61
C SER A 114 6.62 11.68 29.15
N ILE A 115 7.92 11.40 29.04
CA ILE A 115 8.52 10.17 29.56
C ILE A 115 8.63 10.28 31.08
N THR A 116 7.99 9.35 31.78
CA THR A 116 8.09 9.21 33.24
C THR A 116 8.85 7.93 33.60
N ASP A 117 9.24 7.78 34.86
CA ASP A 117 9.89 6.57 35.37
C ASP A 117 9.03 5.30 35.18
N GLU A 118 7.72 5.44 34.90
CA GLU A 118 6.82 4.33 34.59
C GLU A 118 7.25 3.54 33.35
N ILE A 119 8.05 4.13 32.45
CA ILE A 119 8.58 3.43 31.26
C ILE A 119 9.45 2.22 31.63
N ASN A 120 10.08 2.25 32.81
CA ASN A 120 10.86 1.12 33.31
C ASN A 120 9.98 -0.13 33.51
N THR A 121 8.70 0.03 33.85
CA THR A 121 7.76 -1.10 33.99
C THR A 121 7.54 -1.82 32.66
N LEU A 122 7.52 -1.08 31.55
CA LEU A 122 7.40 -1.64 30.20
C LEU A 122 8.65 -2.40 29.79
N LEU A 123 9.83 -1.84 30.06
CA LEU A 123 11.12 -2.45 29.75
C LEU A 123 11.33 -3.74 30.55
N GLU A 124 11.01 -3.73 31.84
CA GLU A 124 11.06 -4.92 32.70
C GLU A 124 10.10 -6.01 32.21
N PHE A 125 8.90 -5.64 31.80
CA PHE A 125 7.91 -6.60 31.30
C PHE A 125 8.31 -7.20 29.94
N LYS A 126 8.87 -6.41 29.01
CA LYS A 126 9.44 -6.92 27.75
C LYS A 126 10.56 -7.93 28.01
N LYS A 127 11.42 -7.67 28.99
CA LYS A 127 12.47 -8.61 29.41
C LYS A 127 11.86 -9.92 29.94
N LYS A 128 10.88 -9.83 30.83
CA LYS A 128 10.17 -11.00 31.37
C LYS A 128 9.46 -11.81 30.29
N LEU A 129 8.86 -11.19 29.27
CA LEU A 129 8.28 -11.90 28.12
C LEU A 129 9.33 -12.66 27.31
N GLY A 130 10.50 -12.04 27.09
CA GLY A 130 11.64 -12.69 26.46
C GLY A 130 12.11 -13.93 27.22
N ASP A 131 12.18 -13.85 28.55
CA ASP A 131 12.54 -14.98 29.42
C ASP A 131 11.51 -16.13 29.34
N LEU A 132 10.25 -15.83 28.98
CA LEU A 132 9.18 -16.81 28.75
C LEU A 132 9.15 -17.35 27.31
N GLY A 133 10.11 -16.96 26.46
CA GLY A 133 10.20 -17.37 25.06
C GLY A 133 9.16 -16.74 24.13
N HIS A 134 8.48 -15.68 24.58
CA HIS A 134 7.45 -14.98 23.82
C HIS A 134 8.01 -13.69 23.21
N PHE A 135 7.98 -13.59 21.88
CA PHE A 135 8.39 -12.36 21.19
C PHE A 135 7.29 -11.31 21.25
N HIS A 136 7.63 -10.07 21.59
CA HIS A 136 6.66 -8.98 21.64
C HIS A 136 6.27 -8.54 20.23
N THR A 137 4.97 -8.40 19.96
CA THR A 137 4.49 -7.91 18.66
C THR A 137 4.28 -6.40 18.75
N GLU A 138 4.91 -5.63 17.87
CA GLU A 138 4.75 -4.17 17.85
C GLU A 138 3.63 -3.72 16.90
N TYR A 139 3.00 -2.58 17.16
CA TYR A 139 2.05 -1.95 16.23
C TYR A 139 2.20 -0.43 16.22
N THR A 140 2.11 0.20 15.03
CA THR A 140 2.34 1.65 14.86
C THR A 140 1.06 2.47 14.85
N SER A 141 -0.07 1.83 14.55
CA SER A 141 -1.41 2.43 14.55
C SER A 141 -2.46 1.38 14.90
N VAL A 142 -3.66 1.83 15.26
CA VAL A 142 -4.78 0.94 15.57
C VAL A 142 -5.19 0.05 14.39
N ASP A 143 -5.06 0.53 13.15
CA ASP A 143 -5.27 -0.28 11.95
C ASP A 143 -4.21 -1.38 11.82
N ASN A 144 -2.94 -1.08 12.16
CA ASN A 144 -1.89 -2.07 12.19
C ASN A 144 -2.16 -3.15 13.25
N LEU A 145 -2.64 -2.77 14.44
CA LEU A 145 -3.09 -3.70 15.48
C LEU A 145 -4.23 -4.59 14.97
N ILE A 146 -5.27 -3.99 14.39
CA ILE A 146 -6.43 -4.70 13.85
C ILE A 146 -6.01 -5.70 12.77
N ASN A 147 -5.16 -5.29 11.83
CA ASN A 147 -4.69 -6.17 10.76
C ASN A 147 -3.90 -7.36 11.32
N LYS A 148 -2.98 -7.11 12.26
CA LYS A 148 -2.20 -8.17 12.90
C LYS A 148 -3.08 -9.12 13.70
N TYR A 149 -4.03 -8.61 14.47
CA TYR A 149 -4.95 -9.44 15.25
C TYR A 149 -5.92 -10.21 14.35
N ARG A 150 -6.45 -9.59 13.29
CA ARG A 150 -7.31 -10.26 12.30
C ARG A 150 -6.59 -11.45 11.67
N SER A 151 -5.33 -11.30 11.26
CA SER A 151 -4.54 -12.44 10.75
C SER A 151 -4.42 -13.59 11.75
N GLN A 152 -4.21 -13.29 13.03
CA GLN A 152 -4.16 -14.31 14.09
C GLN A 152 -5.53 -14.96 14.32
N LEU A 153 -6.60 -14.17 14.28
CA LEU A 153 -7.97 -14.64 14.44
C LEU A 153 -8.39 -15.55 13.29
N ASP A 154 -8.09 -15.19 12.03
CA ASP A 154 -8.41 -16.00 10.86
C ASP A 154 -7.65 -17.34 10.86
N MET A 155 -6.43 -17.39 11.42
CA MET A 155 -5.68 -18.64 11.58
C MET A 155 -6.36 -19.64 12.53
N ILE A 156 -7.04 -19.15 13.56
CA ILE A 156 -7.60 -20.00 14.63
C ILE A 156 -9.11 -20.25 14.46
N LEU A 157 -9.83 -19.39 13.75
CA LEU A 157 -11.28 -19.51 13.52
C LEU A 157 -11.72 -20.88 12.97
N PRO A 158 -11.00 -21.55 12.04
CA PRO A 158 -11.35 -22.89 11.57
C PRO A 158 -11.47 -23.95 12.67
N GLU A 159 -10.70 -23.82 13.76
CA GLU A 159 -10.81 -24.70 14.94
C GLU A 159 -12.17 -24.56 15.65
N TYR A 160 -12.83 -23.41 15.49
CA TYR A 160 -14.12 -23.11 16.09
C TYR A 160 -15.30 -23.42 15.17
N GLU A 161 -15.07 -23.49 13.86
CA GLU A 161 -16.07 -23.88 12.84
C GLU A 161 -16.33 -25.40 12.85
N SER A 162 -15.32 -26.23 13.17
CA SER A 162 -15.40 -27.70 13.14
C SER A 162 -16.14 -28.36 14.32
N THR A 163 -16.72 -27.58 15.24
CA THR A 163 -17.40 -28.10 16.45
C THR A 163 -18.93 -28.06 16.39
N SER A 164 -19.53 -27.76 15.24
CA SER A 164 -20.97 -27.60 15.04
C SER A 164 -21.69 -28.79 14.36
N ASN A 165 -21.13 -30.00 14.40
CA ASN A 165 -21.85 -31.21 13.97
C ASN A 165 -21.70 -32.35 15.02
N PRO A 166 -22.76 -32.66 15.82
CA PRO A 166 -22.71 -33.74 16.80
C PRO A 166 -22.87 -35.15 16.22
N GLU A 167 -23.12 -35.31 14.92
CA GLU A 167 -23.33 -36.62 14.30
C GLU A 167 -22.20 -36.92 13.33
N LEU A 168 -21.12 -37.51 13.86
CA LEU A 168 -20.13 -38.39 13.21
C LEU A 168 -18.95 -38.56 14.18
N ARG A 169 -19.24 -39.02 15.40
CA ARG A 169 -18.25 -39.60 16.31
C ARG A 169 -18.69 -40.98 16.72
N ASP A 170 -18.68 -41.90 15.75
CA ASP A 170 -18.29 -43.26 16.04
C ASP A 170 -17.70 -43.90 14.79
N ASN A 171 -16.67 -44.72 14.99
CA ASN A 171 -15.85 -45.42 13.97
C ASN A 171 -14.71 -44.64 13.31
N SER A 172 -13.68 -44.28 14.09
CA SER A 172 -12.30 -44.31 13.57
C SER A 172 -11.22 -44.48 14.65
N LYS A 173 -11.46 -45.35 15.65
CA LYS A 173 -10.36 -46.01 16.37
C LYS A 173 -9.96 -47.27 15.60
N ASN A 174 -9.23 -47.10 14.51
CA ASN A 174 -8.24 -48.05 13.96
C ASN A 174 -7.96 -47.71 12.49
N LYS A 175 -6.94 -46.88 12.28
CA LYS A 175 -5.93 -47.01 11.22
C LYS A 175 -4.89 -45.91 11.43
N LYS A 176 -3.83 -46.25 12.17
CA LYS A 176 -2.53 -45.60 12.00
C LYS A 176 -2.07 -45.94 10.58
N ALA A 177 -2.46 -45.11 9.63
CA ALA A 177 -1.72 -44.95 8.39
C ALA A 177 -1.02 -43.60 8.53
N THR A 178 0.30 -43.66 8.67
CA THR A 178 1.21 -42.52 8.61
C THR A 178 0.98 -41.84 7.26
N LYS A 179 0.12 -40.81 7.24
CA LYS A 179 0.02 -39.93 6.09
C LYS A 179 1.18 -38.95 6.26
N GLU A 180 2.27 -39.22 5.56
CA GLU A 180 3.31 -38.22 5.34
C GLU A 180 2.60 -36.94 4.89
N LEU A 181 2.74 -35.88 5.69
CA LEU A 181 2.42 -34.53 5.23
C LEU A 181 3.41 -34.28 4.08
N GLU A 182 2.96 -34.44 2.83
CA GLU A 182 3.69 -33.90 1.70
C GLU A 182 3.91 -32.42 1.99
N ILE A 183 5.17 -32.06 2.24
CA ILE A 183 5.60 -30.67 2.36
C ILE A 183 5.35 -30.08 0.97
N ILE A 184 4.25 -29.35 0.79
CA ILE A 184 3.98 -28.63 -0.45
C ILE A 184 5.13 -27.64 -0.62
N LYS A 185 6.02 -27.92 -1.57
CA LYS A 185 7.15 -27.04 -1.88
C LYS A 185 6.58 -25.69 -2.32
N ASN A 186 6.99 -24.63 -1.66
CA ASN A 186 6.64 -23.27 -2.05
C ASN A 186 7.37 -22.91 -3.36
N THR A 187 6.64 -22.91 -4.48
CA THR A 187 7.18 -22.63 -5.82
C THR A 187 6.91 -21.20 -6.30
N PHE A 188 6.33 -20.34 -5.47
CA PHE A 188 6.07 -18.96 -5.87
C PHE A 188 7.36 -18.17 -6.08
N ASN A 189 7.31 -17.27 -7.05
CA ASN A 189 8.39 -16.44 -7.59
C ASN A 189 9.37 -17.16 -8.53
N GLU A 190 9.30 -18.47 -8.73
CA GLU A 190 10.27 -19.17 -9.59
C GLU A 190 10.15 -18.69 -11.05
N GLU A 191 8.95 -18.76 -11.63
CA GLU A 191 8.68 -18.31 -13.00
C GLU A 191 8.85 -16.79 -13.13
N LEU A 192 8.32 -16.04 -12.16
CA LEU A 192 8.43 -14.57 -12.11
C LEU A 192 9.91 -14.13 -12.14
N THR A 193 10.74 -14.68 -11.24
CA THR A 193 12.15 -14.27 -11.13
C THR A 193 12.90 -14.57 -12.43
N GLY A 194 12.72 -15.76 -12.99
CA GLY A 194 13.41 -16.16 -14.22
C GLY A 194 13.05 -15.29 -15.42
N ARG A 195 11.74 -15.04 -15.63
CA ARG A 195 11.26 -14.20 -16.74
C ARG A 195 11.74 -12.76 -16.61
N LEU A 196 11.55 -12.15 -15.45
CA LEU A 196 11.90 -10.74 -15.26
C LEU A 196 13.39 -10.50 -15.37
N LEU A 197 14.22 -11.38 -14.80
CA LEU A 197 15.68 -11.26 -14.89
C LEU A 197 16.15 -11.30 -16.34
N LYS A 198 15.59 -12.21 -17.15
CA LYS A 198 15.88 -12.27 -18.58
C LYS A 198 15.40 -11.03 -19.33
N ALA A 199 14.16 -10.59 -19.05
CA ALA A 199 13.54 -9.46 -19.74
C ALA A 199 14.29 -8.14 -19.50
N ILE A 200 14.69 -7.85 -18.26
CA ILE A 200 15.41 -6.60 -17.95
C ILE A 200 16.89 -6.63 -18.34
N SER A 201 17.45 -7.79 -18.69
CA SER A 201 18.88 -7.93 -19.01
C SER A 201 19.33 -7.09 -20.21
N THR A 202 18.43 -6.84 -21.16
CA THR A 202 18.66 -5.98 -22.34
C THR A 202 18.65 -4.49 -21.99
N HIS A 203 17.96 -4.12 -20.92
CA HIS A 203 17.71 -2.75 -20.49
C HIS A 203 18.62 -2.34 -19.31
N ASN A 204 19.22 -3.31 -18.61
CA ASN A 204 20.03 -3.07 -17.43
C ASN A 204 21.31 -3.90 -17.45
N ARG A 205 22.42 -3.22 -17.72
CA ARG A 205 23.75 -3.82 -17.82
C ARG A 205 24.13 -4.68 -16.61
N LYS A 206 23.78 -4.25 -15.38
CA LYS A 206 24.11 -5.00 -14.17
C LYS A 206 23.44 -6.38 -14.15
N VAL A 207 22.24 -6.48 -14.74
CA VAL A 207 21.52 -7.75 -14.86
C VAL A 207 22.16 -8.64 -15.93
N GLY A 208 22.52 -8.07 -17.08
CA GLY A 208 23.24 -8.79 -18.14
C GLY A 208 24.58 -9.36 -17.66
N ASP A 209 25.35 -8.56 -16.91
CA ASP A 209 26.62 -8.96 -16.31
C ASP A 209 26.39 -10.09 -15.27
N PHE A 210 25.35 -9.98 -14.43
CA PHE A 210 24.98 -11.02 -13.46
C PHE A 210 24.65 -12.36 -14.13
N LEU A 211 23.81 -12.35 -15.17
CA LEU A 211 23.42 -13.56 -15.91
C LEU A 211 24.60 -14.22 -16.61
N THR A 212 25.51 -13.42 -17.15
CA THR A 212 26.71 -13.92 -17.83
C THR A 212 27.68 -14.58 -16.84
N ALA A 213 27.83 -13.99 -15.65
CA ALA A 213 28.73 -14.51 -14.63
C ALA A 213 28.16 -15.71 -13.84
N ASN A 214 26.83 -15.87 -13.81
CA ASN A 214 26.14 -16.83 -12.94
C ASN A 214 25.09 -17.62 -13.73
N SER A 215 25.51 -18.48 -14.66
CA SER A 215 24.58 -19.26 -15.50
C SER A 215 23.73 -20.28 -14.72
N ASP A 216 24.19 -20.67 -13.53
CA ASP A 216 23.54 -21.61 -12.60
C ASP A 216 22.82 -20.91 -11.44
N TRP A 217 22.56 -19.59 -11.53
CA TRP A 217 21.99 -18.80 -10.45
C TRP A 217 20.71 -19.39 -9.84
N ALA A 218 19.87 -20.04 -10.65
CA ALA A 218 18.59 -20.64 -10.21
C ALA A 218 18.77 -21.87 -9.32
N ALA A 219 19.96 -22.49 -9.28
CA ALA A 219 20.28 -23.62 -8.41
C ALA A 219 20.89 -23.18 -7.06
N ASN A 220 21.23 -21.90 -6.89
CA ASN A 220 21.92 -21.37 -5.73
C ASN A 220 21.05 -20.34 -4.98
N GLU A 221 20.71 -20.64 -3.73
CA GLU A 221 19.79 -19.81 -2.92
C GLU A 221 20.26 -18.37 -2.73
N ASP A 222 21.57 -18.14 -2.56
CA ASP A 222 22.13 -16.80 -2.39
C ASP A 222 22.10 -15.99 -3.69
N LEU A 223 22.30 -16.68 -4.82
CA LEU A 223 22.16 -16.07 -6.14
C LEU A 223 20.70 -15.77 -6.48
N ILE A 224 19.74 -16.57 -6.02
CA ILE A 224 18.29 -16.26 -6.12
C ILE A 224 17.96 -14.98 -5.35
N LYS A 225 18.44 -14.84 -4.11
CA LYS A 225 18.25 -13.62 -3.31
C LYS A 225 18.83 -12.39 -4.03
N THR A 226 20.02 -12.55 -4.61
CA THR A 226 20.69 -11.51 -5.40
C THR A 226 19.89 -11.16 -6.66
N ALA A 227 19.41 -12.15 -7.40
CA ALA A 227 18.57 -11.96 -8.59
C ALA A 227 17.29 -11.18 -8.26
N LYS A 228 16.58 -11.56 -7.20
CA LYS A 228 15.38 -10.84 -6.74
C LYS A 228 15.68 -9.38 -6.42
N ARG A 229 16.77 -9.12 -5.69
CA ARG A 229 17.23 -7.75 -5.37
C ARG A 229 17.56 -6.93 -6.62
N ILE A 230 18.23 -7.55 -7.58
CA ILE A 230 18.56 -6.93 -8.86
C ILE A 230 17.28 -6.56 -9.63
N ILE A 231 16.27 -7.42 -9.65
CA ILE A 231 14.97 -7.13 -10.30
C ILE A 231 14.25 -5.97 -9.59
N ILE A 232 14.16 -6.01 -8.26
CA ILE A 232 13.50 -4.99 -7.44
C ILE A 232 14.12 -3.60 -7.66
N ASN A 233 15.46 -3.54 -7.73
CA ASN A 233 16.19 -2.30 -7.99
C ASN A 233 16.34 -1.98 -9.48
N GLY A 234 15.94 -2.91 -10.35
CA GLY A 234 16.03 -2.80 -11.80
C GLY A 234 14.91 -1.94 -12.36
N TYR A 235 13.66 -2.27 -12.03
CA TYR A 235 12.48 -1.50 -12.43
C TYR A 235 12.42 -0.13 -11.74
N VAL A 236 11.75 0.82 -12.40
CA VAL A 236 11.42 2.14 -11.81
C VAL A 236 10.80 1.97 -10.40
N GLY A 237 11.25 2.76 -9.44
CA GLY A 237 11.21 2.36 -8.03
C GLY A 237 9.83 2.08 -7.43
N VAL A 238 8.79 2.79 -7.85
CA VAL A 238 7.40 2.51 -7.41
C VAL A 238 6.92 1.13 -7.84
N ILE A 239 7.36 0.66 -9.02
CA ILE A 239 7.09 -0.69 -9.53
C ILE A 239 7.99 -1.71 -8.85
N GLY A 240 9.27 -1.36 -8.65
CA GLY A 240 10.19 -2.17 -7.84
C GLY A 240 9.64 -2.47 -6.44
N GLY A 241 8.97 -1.51 -5.80
CA GLY A 241 8.27 -1.68 -4.53
C GLY A 241 7.13 -2.71 -4.59
N GLN A 242 6.31 -2.69 -5.65
CA GLN A 242 5.25 -3.69 -5.86
C GLN A 242 5.84 -5.10 -6.07
N ILE A 243 6.87 -5.21 -6.91
CA ILE A 243 7.57 -6.48 -7.16
C ILE A 243 8.18 -7.02 -5.85
N ARG A 244 8.79 -6.15 -5.04
CA ARG A 244 9.32 -6.54 -3.72
C ARG A 244 8.24 -7.11 -2.82
N LYS A 245 7.08 -6.45 -2.74
CA LYS A 245 5.95 -6.90 -1.92
C LYS A 245 5.44 -8.26 -2.40
N LEU A 246 5.25 -8.42 -3.70
CA LEU A 246 4.87 -9.69 -4.31
C LEU A 246 5.88 -10.80 -4.00
N MET A 247 7.18 -10.53 -4.21
CA MET A 247 8.25 -11.48 -3.93
C MET A 247 8.36 -11.87 -2.46
N SER A 248 8.12 -10.91 -1.56
CA SER A 248 8.10 -11.15 -0.11
C SER A 248 6.96 -12.07 0.28
N ILE A 249 5.75 -11.81 -0.21
CA ILE A 249 4.58 -12.70 0.02
C ILE A 249 4.86 -14.10 -0.53
N GLY A 250 5.41 -14.19 -1.75
CA GLY A 250 5.73 -15.47 -2.36
C GLY A 250 6.75 -16.30 -1.56
N ALA A 251 7.62 -15.65 -0.77
CA ALA A 251 8.60 -16.33 0.09
C ALA A 251 8.03 -16.83 1.43
N GLU A 252 6.84 -16.39 1.84
CA GLU A 252 6.19 -16.81 3.09
C GLU A 252 5.83 -18.32 3.06
N ASP A 253 5.62 -18.93 4.23
CA ASP A 253 5.11 -20.29 4.32
C ASP A 253 3.69 -20.41 3.75
N PHE A 254 3.36 -21.60 3.23
CA PHE A 254 2.08 -21.80 2.55
C PHE A 254 0.89 -21.60 3.51
N SER A 255 -0.03 -20.72 3.13
CA SER A 255 -1.29 -20.47 3.84
C SER A 255 -2.35 -19.91 2.88
N GLU A 256 -3.62 -20.02 3.24
CA GLU A 256 -4.72 -19.41 2.49
C GLU A 256 -4.59 -17.87 2.43
N SER A 257 -4.18 -17.25 3.55
CA SER A 257 -3.90 -15.81 3.61
C SER A 257 -2.78 -15.40 2.66
N LYS A 258 -1.71 -16.21 2.57
CA LYS A 258 -0.64 -16.00 1.58
C LYS A 258 -1.19 -16.07 0.16
N MET A 259 -1.98 -17.09 -0.18
CA MET A 259 -2.56 -17.23 -1.53
C MET A 259 -3.42 -16.02 -1.89
N MET A 260 -4.31 -15.60 -0.99
CA MET A 260 -5.14 -14.41 -1.16
C MET A 260 -4.30 -13.16 -1.41
N ARG A 261 -3.35 -12.87 -0.52
CA ARG A 261 -2.45 -11.71 -0.63
C ARG A 261 -1.60 -11.79 -1.90
N TYR A 262 -1.12 -12.96 -2.29
CA TYR A 262 -0.28 -13.14 -3.48
C TYR A 262 -1.09 -12.84 -4.75
N LEU A 263 -2.31 -13.39 -4.84
CA LEU A 263 -3.23 -13.16 -5.95
C LEU A 263 -3.62 -11.67 -6.06
N GLU A 264 -3.98 -11.04 -4.93
CA GLU A 264 -4.25 -9.59 -4.87
C GLU A 264 -3.04 -8.77 -5.33
N ASN A 265 -1.83 -9.11 -4.88
CA ASN A 265 -0.63 -8.36 -5.23
C ASN A 265 -0.19 -8.59 -6.68
N CYS A 266 -0.50 -9.73 -7.31
CA CYS A 266 -0.34 -9.91 -8.76
C CYS A 266 -1.21 -8.89 -9.52
N GLN A 267 -2.47 -8.72 -9.13
CA GLN A 267 -3.38 -7.76 -9.75
C GLN A 267 -2.93 -6.31 -9.52
N ILE A 268 -2.63 -5.95 -8.27
CA ILE A 268 -2.18 -4.61 -7.91
C ILE A 268 -0.89 -4.27 -8.66
N THR A 269 0.07 -5.19 -8.72
CA THR A 269 1.34 -4.95 -9.44
C THR A 269 1.09 -4.65 -10.92
N ALA A 270 0.31 -5.47 -11.62
CA ALA A 270 -0.01 -5.23 -13.03
C ALA A 270 -0.75 -3.90 -13.24
N LYS A 271 -1.76 -3.62 -12.42
CA LYS A 271 -2.54 -2.39 -12.47
C LYS A 271 -1.68 -1.15 -12.28
N ARG A 272 -0.81 -1.13 -11.25
CA ARG A 272 0.07 0.02 -10.95
C ARG A 272 1.11 0.25 -12.06
N CYS A 273 1.56 -0.81 -12.74
CA CYS A 273 2.44 -0.69 -13.90
C CYS A 273 1.74 -0.03 -15.10
N LEU A 274 0.53 -0.49 -15.45
CA LEU A 274 -0.26 0.10 -16.53
C LEU A 274 -0.61 1.56 -16.22
N GLN A 275 -1.03 1.83 -14.98
CA GLN A 275 -1.33 3.18 -14.51
C GLN A 275 -0.14 4.12 -14.64
N LEU A 276 1.07 3.71 -14.24
CA LEU A 276 2.25 4.55 -14.36
C LEU A 276 2.48 5.01 -15.81
N ILE A 277 2.35 4.10 -16.76
CA ILE A 277 2.55 4.42 -18.18
C ILE A 277 1.42 5.29 -18.71
N CYS A 278 0.16 4.96 -18.41
CA CYS A 278 -0.99 5.78 -18.78
C CYS A 278 -0.85 7.21 -18.24
N TYR A 279 -0.42 7.36 -16.98
CA TYR A 279 -0.27 8.66 -16.33
C TYR A 279 0.93 9.45 -16.87
N ALA A 280 2.03 8.78 -17.22
CA ALA A 280 3.13 9.44 -17.92
C ALA A 280 2.70 9.92 -19.32
N LEU A 281 1.99 9.08 -20.08
CA LEU A 281 1.52 9.40 -21.42
C LEU A 281 0.47 10.53 -21.42
N ILE A 282 -0.50 10.50 -20.51
CA ILE A 282 -1.54 11.53 -20.44
C ILE A 282 -0.97 12.87 -19.95
N SER A 283 0.01 12.86 -19.04
CA SER A 283 0.70 14.08 -18.60
C SER A 283 1.45 14.72 -19.76
N LYS A 284 2.22 13.93 -20.51
CA LYS A 284 2.94 14.44 -21.68
C LYS A 284 2.00 14.84 -22.83
N LEU A 285 0.85 14.18 -22.96
CA LEU A 285 -0.16 14.53 -23.96
C LEU A 285 -0.81 15.87 -23.62
N TRP A 286 -1.01 16.15 -22.32
CA TRP A 286 -1.49 17.43 -21.85
C TRP A 286 -0.52 18.56 -22.21
N ASP A 287 0.79 18.38 -22.00
CA ASP A 287 1.81 19.35 -22.44
C ASP A 287 1.72 19.65 -23.94
N HIS A 288 1.62 18.59 -24.75
CA HIS A 288 1.47 18.72 -26.21
C HIS A 288 0.17 19.44 -26.59
N GLN A 289 -0.93 19.17 -25.89
CA GLN A 289 -2.20 19.82 -26.14
C GLN A 289 -2.16 21.32 -25.82
N LEU A 290 -1.44 21.71 -24.76
CA LEU A 290 -1.20 23.13 -24.42
C LEU A 290 -0.35 23.84 -25.48
N ALA A 291 0.64 23.14 -26.05
CA ALA A 291 1.58 23.72 -27.02
C ALA A 291 1.02 23.76 -28.46
N GLU A 292 0.44 22.67 -28.94
CA GLU A 292 0.20 22.43 -30.38
C GLU A 292 -1.29 22.28 -30.75
N LYS A 293 -2.21 22.25 -29.78
CA LYS A 293 -3.67 22.05 -29.98
C LYS A 293 -3.98 20.87 -30.91
N ILE A 294 -3.64 19.67 -30.45
CA ILE A 294 -3.88 18.41 -31.16
C ILE A 294 -5.39 18.17 -31.33
N LYS A 295 -5.75 17.51 -32.43
CA LYS A 295 -7.12 17.07 -32.71
C LYS A 295 -7.29 15.61 -32.29
N PHE A 296 -8.32 15.35 -31.49
CA PHE A 296 -8.73 13.99 -31.13
C PHE A 296 -9.91 13.55 -31.97
N SER A 297 -9.95 12.27 -32.32
CA SER A 297 -11.17 11.64 -32.86
C SER A 297 -12.26 11.60 -31.78
N ARG A 298 -13.52 11.40 -32.18
CA ARG A 298 -14.62 11.28 -31.22
C ARG A 298 -14.40 10.12 -30.24
N ALA A 299 -13.95 8.96 -30.74
CA ALA A 299 -13.66 7.80 -29.90
C ALA A 299 -12.52 8.07 -28.89
N GLN A 300 -11.46 8.75 -29.32
CA GLN A 300 -10.36 9.15 -28.42
C GLN A 300 -10.86 10.13 -27.34
N MET A 301 -11.70 11.09 -27.74
CA MET A 301 -12.31 12.04 -26.82
C MET A 301 -13.19 11.33 -25.78
N ASP A 302 -14.02 10.37 -26.19
CA ASP A 302 -14.89 9.61 -25.29
C ASP A 302 -14.08 8.83 -24.23
N VAL A 303 -12.91 8.29 -24.60
CA VAL A 303 -11.98 7.62 -23.67
C VAL A 303 -11.41 8.59 -22.64
N PHE A 304 -11.01 9.80 -23.05
CA PHE A 304 -10.51 10.82 -22.12
C PHE A 304 -11.62 11.34 -21.20
N ILE A 305 -12.81 11.56 -21.73
CA ILE A 305 -13.98 11.93 -20.93
C ILE A 305 -14.26 10.85 -19.89
N LYS A 306 -14.26 9.57 -20.27
CA LYS A 306 -14.43 8.44 -19.34
C LYS A 306 -13.37 8.47 -18.24
N PHE A 307 -12.09 8.64 -18.58
CA PHE A 307 -11.00 8.70 -17.60
C PHE A 307 -11.21 9.81 -16.54
N PHE A 308 -11.60 11.01 -16.97
CA PHE A 308 -11.83 12.14 -16.05
C PHE A 308 -13.18 12.11 -15.33
N ARG A 309 -14.16 11.36 -15.84
CA ARG A 309 -15.51 11.26 -15.25
C ARG A 309 -15.76 10.02 -14.39
N ASN A 310 -14.85 9.06 -14.41
CA ASN A 310 -15.06 7.81 -13.71
C ASN A 310 -15.25 8.03 -12.19
N ALA A 311 -16.25 7.36 -11.62
CA ALA A 311 -16.60 7.41 -10.20
C ALA A 311 -15.93 6.28 -9.39
N ALA A 312 -15.12 5.44 -10.03
CA ALA A 312 -14.33 4.40 -9.40
C ALA A 312 -12.97 4.27 -10.09
N GLU A 313 -12.02 3.64 -9.40
CA GLU A 313 -10.74 3.33 -10.02
C GLU A 313 -10.92 2.31 -11.15
N GLU A 314 -10.33 2.59 -12.30
CA GLU A 314 -10.32 1.64 -13.42
C GLU A 314 -9.64 0.31 -13.04
N ASP A 315 -10.06 -0.75 -13.72
CA ASP A 315 -9.47 -2.07 -13.62
C ASP A 315 -8.36 -2.30 -14.66
N ILE A 316 -7.76 -3.49 -14.65
CA ILE A 316 -6.60 -3.80 -15.51
C ILE A 316 -6.97 -3.67 -17.01
N PRO A 317 -8.06 -4.27 -17.52
CA PRO A 317 -8.47 -4.12 -18.92
C PRO A 317 -8.77 -2.67 -19.31
N ALA A 318 -9.43 -1.89 -18.45
CA ALA A 318 -9.70 -0.49 -18.74
C ALA A 318 -8.40 0.34 -18.84
N PHE A 319 -7.38 0.06 -18.02
CA PHE A 319 -6.07 0.69 -18.20
C PHE A 319 -5.35 0.22 -19.47
N ALA A 320 -5.49 -1.04 -19.86
CA ALA A 320 -4.94 -1.52 -21.14
C ALA A 320 -5.61 -0.84 -22.35
N GLU A 321 -6.93 -0.64 -22.28
CA GLU A 321 -7.68 0.11 -23.29
C GLU A 321 -7.26 1.58 -23.34
N LEU A 322 -7.11 2.23 -22.19
CA LEU A 322 -6.61 3.61 -22.10
C LEU A 322 -5.21 3.72 -22.69
N LEU A 323 -4.32 2.77 -22.36
CA LEU A 323 -2.95 2.72 -22.89
C LEU A 323 -2.96 2.61 -24.42
N ARG A 324 -3.78 1.72 -24.97
CA ARG A 324 -3.92 1.56 -26.43
C ARG A 324 -4.33 2.87 -27.09
N ASN A 325 -5.38 3.51 -26.60
CA ASN A 325 -5.88 4.77 -27.16
C ASN A 325 -4.85 5.90 -27.04
N LEU A 326 -4.12 5.99 -25.93
CA LEU A 326 -3.04 6.96 -25.77
C LEU A 326 -1.95 6.72 -26.82
N LEU A 327 -1.43 5.50 -26.95
CA LEU A 327 -0.40 5.16 -27.93
C LEU A 327 -0.86 5.40 -29.38
N GLU A 328 -2.12 5.15 -29.70
CA GLU A 328 -2.71 5.49 -31.00
C GLU A 328 -2.70 7.00 -31.25
N VAL A 329 -3.05 7.83 -30.25
CA VAL A 329 -2.96 9.30 -30.37
C VAL A 329 -1.54 9.74 -30.65
N TYR A 330 -0.55 9.22 -29.93
CA TYR A 330 0.87 9.50 -30.16
C TYR A 330 1.30 9.07 -31.57
N SER A 331 0.91 7.87 -32.00
CA SER A 331 1.25 7.33 -33.32
C SER A 331 0.66 8.16 -34.47
N VAL A 332 -0.63 8.51 -34.39
CA VAL A 332 -1.36 9.22 -35.45
C VAL A 332 -0.85 10.65 -35.58
N ASN A 333 -0.60 11.32 -34.45
CA ASN A 333 -0.16 12.71 -34.44
C ASN A 333 1.37 12.86 -34.49
N LYS A 334 2.13 11.74 -34.50
CA LYS A 334 3.61 11.71 -34.53
C LYS A 334 4.25 12.51 -33.39
N LEU A 335 3.66 12.40 -32.20
CA LEU A 335 4.11 13.13 -31.02
C LEU A 335 5.35 12.43 -30.44
N ASP A 336 6.31 13.22 -30.00
CA ASP A 336 7.45 12.71 -29.24
C ASP A 336 7.08 12.51 -27.77
N PHE A 337 7.76 11.57 -27.11
CA PHE A 337 7.63 11.37 -25.68
C PHE A 337 8.78 10.54 -25.15
N LEU A 338 9.09 10.75 -23.86
CA LEU A 338 10.25 10.17 -23.21
C LEU A 338 10.23 8.63 -23.24
N ILE A 339 9.06 8.01 -23.00
CA ILE A 339 8.90 6.55 -22.88
C ILE A 339 8.55 5.90 -24.24
N SER A 340 9.26 6.30 -25.29
CA SER A 340 8.93 5.93 -26.67
C SER A 340 8.89 4.40 -26.93
N GLU A 341 9.62 3.61 -26.15
CA GLU A 341 9.63 2.14 -26.21
C GLU A 341 8.24 1.55 -25.92
N SER A 342 7.37 2.28 -25.21
CA SER A 342 5.99 1.82 -24.99
C SER A 342 5.17 1.72 -26.29
N MET A 343 5.62 2.32 -27.41
CA MET A 343 5.02 2.09 -28.73
C MET A 343 5.05 0.61 -29.14
N ASP A 344 6.02 -0.18 -28.65
CA ASP A 344 6.12 -1.62 -28.91
C ASP A 344 4.97 -2.42 -28.27
N LEU A 345 4.19 -1.79 -27.38
CA LEU A 345 2.99 -2.38 -26.77
C LEU A 345 1.77 -2.28 -27.67
N LEU A 346 1.72 -1.35 -28.63
CA LEU A 346 0.54 -1.14 -29.47
C LEU A 346 0.05 -2.41 -30.20
N PRO A 347 0.91 -3.22 -30.87
CA PRO A 347 0.48 -4.50 -31.44
C PRO A 347 0.12 -5.55 -30.37
N LYS A 348 0.64 -5.41 -29.15
CA LYS A 348 0.41 -6.30 -28.00
C LYS A 348 -0.83 -5.92 -27.19
N LEU A 349 -1.51 -4.83 -27.56
CA LEU A 349 -2.79 -4.39 -26.99
C LEU A 349 -3.98 -4.73 -27.90
N GLN A 350 -3.73 -5.52 -28.95
CA GLN A 350 -4.75 -6.06 -29.84
C GLN A 350 -5.34 -7.36 -29.28
N GLU A 351 -6.58 -7.65 -29.67
CA GLU A 351 -7.28 -8.86 -29.29
C GLU A 351 -6.48 -10.12 -29.68
N GLY A 352 -6.44 -11.10 -28.78
CA GLY A 352 -5.71 -12.37 -28.98
C GLY A 352 -4.20 -12.31 -28.71
N SER A 353 -3.64 -11.14 -28.40
CA SER A 353 -2.24 -11.04 -27.96
C SER A 353 -2.01 -11.64 -26.56
N GLU A 354 -0.80 -12.14 -26.31
CA GLU A 354 -0.46 -12.73 -25.00
C GLU A 354 -0.53 -11.70 -23.86
N PHE A 355 -0.11 -10.46 -24.13
CA PHE A 355 -0.12 -9.37 -23.15
C PHE A 355 -1.54 -8.97 -22.74
N LEU A 356 -2.45 -8.75 -23.70
CA LEU A 356 -3.83 -8.42 -23.39
C LEU A 356 -4.53 -9.60 -22.69
N SER A 357 -4.31 -10.83 -23.14
CA SER A 357 -4.85 -12.02 -22.47
C SER A 357 -4.37 -12.16 -21.02
N ALA A 358 -3.11 -11.82 -20.74
CA ALA A 358 -2.59 -11.80 -19.38
C ALA A 358 -3.28 -10.73 -18.51
N CYS A 359 -3.54 -9.55 -19.07
CA CYS A 359 -4.29 -8.47 -18.41
C CYS A 359 -5.72 -8.91 -18.05
N GLU A 360 -6.43 -9.54 -18.99
CA GLU A 360 -7.79 -10.06 -18.81
C GLU A 360 -7.85 -11.13 -17.71
N LYS A 361 -6.97 -12.15 -17.77
CA LYS A 361 -6.91 -13.23 -16.78
C LYS A 361 -6.57 -12.77 -15.38
N LEU A 362 -5.69 -11.76 -15.27
CA LEU A 362 -5.43 -11.12 -13.98
C LEU A 362 -6.70 -10.47 -13.43
N ASN A 363 -7.49 -9.82 -14.27
CA ASN A 363 -8.75 -9.20 -13.83
C ASN A 363 -9.81 -10.22 -13.41
N GLU A 364 -9.93 -11.33 -14.13
CA GLU A 364 -10.86 -12.44 -13.82
C GLU A 364 -10.63 -13.00 -12.40
N SER A 365 -9.39 -12.97 -11.92
CA SER A 365 -9.03 -13.39 -10.57
C SER A 365 -9.72 -12.59 -9.46
N SER A 366 -10.29 -11.43 -9.76
CA SER A 366 -11.04 -10.61 -8.80
C SER A 366 -12.31 -11.30 -8.31
N GLN A 367 -12.96 -12.11 -9.17
CA GLN A 367 -14.14 -12.89 -8.79
C GLN A 367 -13.77 -14.05 -7.86
N LEU A 368 -12.62 -14.67 -8.08
CA LEU A 368 -12.10 -15.72 -7.21
C LEU A 368 -11.80 -15.18 -5.81
N LEU A 369 -11.21 -13.97 -5.74
CA LEU A 369 -10.95 -13.27 -4.47
C LEU A 369 -12.25 -12.93 -3.74
N LYS A 370 -13.23 -12.33 -4.44
CA LYS A 370 -14.53 -11.97 -3.85
C LYS A 370 -15.26 -13.16 -3.25
N ASN A 371 -15.21 -14.31 -3.92
CA ASN A 371 -15.90 -15.52 -3.46
C ASN A 371 -15.05 -16.40 -2.54
N SER A 372 -13.78 -16.05 -2.32
CA SER A 372 -12.80 -16.88 -1.59
C SER A 372 -12.69 -18.30 -2.15
N THR A 373 -12.75 -18.46 -3.48
CA THR A 373 -12.74 -19.77 -4.16
C THR A 373 -11.40 -20.10 -4.83
N PHE A 374 -10.36 -19.29 -4.59
CA PHE A 374 -9.05 -19.45 -5.21
C PHE A 374 -8.30 -20.70 -4.72
N GLN A 375 -7.46 -21.24 -5.59
CA GLN A 375 -6.61 -22.41 -5.38
C GLN A 375 -5.15 -22.08 -5.70
N MET A 376 -4.24 -23.01 -5.37
CA MET A 376 -2.81 -22.88 -5.67
C MET A 376 -2.53 -22.63 -7.17
N ASN A 377 -3.25 -23.33 -8.05
CA ASN A 377 -3.08 -23.17 -9.50
C ASN A 377 -3.50 -21.77 -9.99
N ASP A 378 -4.44 -21.12 -9.32
CA ASP A 378 -4.85 -19.75 -9.65
C ASP A 378 -3.73 -18.76 -9.30
N CYS A 379 -3.02 -18.99 -8.19
CA CYS A 379 -1.85 -18.18 -7.82
C CYS A 379 -0.70 -18.35 -8.83
N LEU A 380 -0.43 -19.59 -9.27
CA LEU A 380 0.59 -19.85 -10.29
C LEU A 380 0.21 -19.25 -11.66
N ALA A 381 -1.07 -19.32 -12.03
CA ALA A 381 -1.58 -18.67 -13.23
C ALA A 381 -1.45 -17.15 -13.14
N ALA A 382 -1.80 -16.56 -12.00
CA ALA A 382 -1.65 -15.13 -11.76
C ALA A 382 -0.17 -14.70 -11.79
N GLU A 383 0.73 -15.47 -11.20
CA GLU A 383 2.19 -15.23 -11.28
C GLU A 383 2.67 -15.19 -12.74
N LYS A 384 2.26 -16.19 -13.54
CA LYS A 384 2.60 -16.23 -14.96
C LYS A 384 2.08 -15.00 -15.71
N ASN A 385 0.83 -14.62 -15.48
CA ASN A 385 0.24 -13.47 -16.16
C ASN A 385 0.87 -12.14 -15.72
N VAL A 386 1.16 -11.93 -14.44
CA VAL A 386 1.85 -10.69 -14.00
C VAL A 386 3.29 -10.66 -14.51
N ALA A 387 3.96 -11.81 -14.62
CA ALA A 387 5.27 -11.91 -15.25
C ALA A 387 5.24 -11.51 -16.73
N ILE A 388 4.23 -11.96 -17.49
CA ILE A 388 4.02 -11.54 -18.90
C ILE A 388 3.82 -10.04 -19.01
N VAL A 389 2.99 -9.45 -18.13
CA VAL A 389 2.76 -7.99 -18.13
C VAL A 389 4.08 -7.26 -17.86
N LEU A 390 4.79 -7.59 -16.78
CA LEU A 390 6.04 -6.95 -16.39
C LEU A 390 7.17 -7.16 -17.41
N GLU A 391 7.26 -8.33 -18.04
CA GLU A 391 8.23 -8.64 -19.11
C GLU A 391 8.08 -7.68 -20.30
N ASN A 392 6.83 -7.42 -20.71
CA ASN A 392 6.54 -6.48 -21.79
C ASN A 392 6.78 -5.02 -21.38
N LEU A 393 6.87 -4.74 -20.08
CA LEU A 393 7.18 -3.42 -19.52
C LEU A 393 8.64 -3.32 -19.03
N SER A 394 9.52 -4.25 -19.44
CA SER A 394 10.92 -4.31 -19.00
C SER A 394 11.75 -3.08 -19.36
N PHE A 395 11.35 -2.31 -20.38
CA PHE A 395 11.97 -1.02 -20.70
C PHE A 395 11.90 -0.02 -19.54
N LEU A 396 10.94 -0.17 -18.60
CA LEU A 396 10.86 0.64 -17.37
C LEU A 396 12.10 0.50 -16.47
N ALA A 397 12.98 -0.48 -16.72
CA ALA A 397 14.24 -0.62 -16.02
C ALA A 397 15.27 0.47 -16.34
N GLU A 398 15.12 1.15 -17.48
CA GLU A 398 15.96 2.26 -17.91
C GLU A 398 15.57 3.59 -17.24
N TYR A 399 14.43 3.62 -16.55
CA TYR A 399 13.85 4.84 -16.01
C TYR A 399 14.04 4.96 -14.50
N ARG A 400 14.10 6.21 -14.03
CA ARG A 400 14.20 6.60 -12.63
C ARG A 400 13.09 7.58 -12.30
N MET A 401 12.69 7.56 -11.04
CA MET A 401 11.61 8.40 -10.54
C MET A 401 12.08 9.08 -9.27
N ILE A 402 11.76 10.36 -9.13
CA ILE A 402 12.09 11.12 -7.94
C ILE A 402 10.87 11.94 -7.50
N SER A 403 10.84 12.28 -6.22
CA SER A 403 9.98 13.33 -5.70
C SER A 403 10.84 14.57 -5.47
N ILE A 404 10.47 15.70 -6.09
CA ILE A 404 11.10 17.00 -5.85
C ILE A 404 10.39 17.62 -4.65
N ASN A 405 11.10 17.74 -3.53
CA ASN A 405 10.54 18.27 -2.30
C ASN A 405 10.47 19.80 -2.35
N GLU A 406 11.59 20.45 -2.66
CA GLU A 406 11.69 21.90 -2.74
C GLU A 406 12.86 22.32 -3.64
N ILE A 407 12.86 23.58 -4.06
CA ILE A 407 13.89 24.16 -4.91
C ILE A 407 14.37 25.45 -4.27
N ASP A 408 15.63 25.47 -3.85
CA ASP A 408 16.26 26.67 -3.30
C ASP A 408 17.01 27.43 -4.39
N TYR A 409 17.00 28.76 -4.32
CA TYR A 409 17.92 29.60 -5.08
C TYR A 409 19.14 29.93 -4.23
N ASN A 410 20.33 29.54 -4.69
CA ASN A 410 21.59 29.76 -3.98
C ASN A 410 22.51 30.69 -4.80
N GLN A 411 22.81 31.85 -4.24
CA GLN A 411 23.78 32.80 -4.79
C GLN A 411 24.57 33.44 -3.63
N GLN A 412 25.90 33.39 -3.68
CA GLN A 412 26.78 34.05 -2.72
C GLN A 412 27.17 35.46 -3.20
N ARG A 413 27.65 36.30 -2.28
CA ARG A 413 27.95 37.74 -2.49
C ARG A 413 28.80 38.05 -3.75
N ASN A 414 29.64 37.11 -4.20
CA ASN A 414 30.55 37.28 -5.32
C ASN A 414 30.34 36.26 -6.44
N ASP A 415 29.23 35.52 -6.43
CA ASP A 415 28.93 34.60 -7.52
C ASP A 415 28.46 35.39 -8.74
N ASN A 416 28.99 35.04 -9.92
CA ASN A 416 28.60 35.67 -11.18
C ASN A 416 27.13 35.40 -11.53
N GLU A 417 26.61 34.23 -11.15
CA GLU A 417 25.23 33.80 -11.33
C GLU A 417 24.79 32.89 -10.17
N GLY A 418 23.51 32.91 -9.83
CA GLY A 418 22.95 31.99 -8.84
C GLY A 418 22.51 30.66 -9.46
N LEU A 419 22.50 29.62 -8.64
CA LEU A 419 22.12 28.26 -9.03
C LEU A 419 20.89 27.79 -8.27
N TYR A 420 20.14 26.86 -8.88
CA TYR A 420 19.03 26.19 -8.22
C TYR A 420 19.53 24.91 -7.54
N LEU A 421 19.10 24.70 -6.29
CA LEU A 421 19.32 23.47 -5.55
C LEU A 421 18.01 22.69 -5.54
N HIS A 422 17.96 21.59 -6.28
CA HIS A 422 16.83 20.69 -6.28
C HIS A 422 17.00 19.71 -5.14
N ASN A 423 16.16 19.84 -4.11
CA ASN A 423 16.09 18.90 -2.99
C ASN A 423 15.10 17.80 -3.35
N TYR A 424 15.57 16.55 -3.44
CA TYR A 424 14.75 15.46 -3.93
C TYR A 424 14.97 14.13 -3.22
N THR A 425 13.94 13.28 -3.28
CA THR A 425 13.99 11.89 -2.81
C THR A 425 14.04 10.96 -4.02
N LEU A 426 15.05 10.09 -4.09
CA LEU A 426 15.08 9.03 -5.09
C LEU A 426 14.12 7.91 -4.69
N LEU A 427 13.16 7.62 -5.57
CA LEU A 427 12.18 6.56 -5.35
C LEU A 427 12.80 5.25 -5.85
N VAL A 428 13.27 4.42 -4.91
CA VAL A 428 13.87 3.09 -5.17
C VAL A 428 13.07 1.99 -4.49
N GLY A 429 12.96 0.82 -5.13
CA GLY A 429 12.13 -0.29 -4.66
C GLY A 429 12.44 -0.81 -3.26
N GLU A 430 13.70 -0.70 -2.79
CA GLU A 430 14.09 -1.11 -1.44
C GLU A 430 13.73 -0.09 -0.33
N ASN A 431 13.58 1.22 -0.64
CA ASN A 431 13.56 2.29 0.38
C ASN A 431 12.31 3.18 0.40
N LEU A 432 11.22 2.84 -0.30
CA LEU A 432 10.00 3.66 -0.27
C LEU A 432 9.43 3.88 1.16
N ALA A 433 9.70 2.97 2.11
CA ALA A 433 9.11 3.03 3.45
C ALA A 433 9.98 3.69 4.55
N ASN A 434 11.27 4.00 4.31
CA ASN A 434 12.22 4.37 5.37
C ASN A 434 13.09 5.61 5.07
N ASN A 435 12.73 6.45 4.10
CA ASN A 435 13.52 7.63 3.70
C ASN A 435 13.27 8.86 4.59
N ASP A 436 13.34 8.72 5.92
CA ASP A 436 13.26 9.86 6.84
C ASP A 436 14.55 10.72 6.85
N SER A 437 15.58 10.38 6.08
CA SER A 437 16.92 10.99 6.25
C SER A 437 17.81 11.19 5.02
N GLN A 438 17.38 10.88 3.79
CA GLN A 438 18.23 11.08 2.60
C GLN A 438 17.54 11.92 1.53
N SER A 439 17.31 13.21 1.82
CA SER A 439 17.15 14.20 0.76
C SER A 439 18.47 14.35 0.02
N ASN A 440 18.46 14.10 -1.28
CA ASN A 440 19.58 14.40 -2.15
C ASN A 440 19.47 15.83 -2.64
N VAL A 441 20.61 16.48 -2.86
CA VAL A 441 20.67 17.84 -3.38
C VAL A 441 21.41 17.83 -4.70
N ARG A 442 20.78 18.39 -5.74
CA ARG A 442 21.39 18.55 -7.05
C ARG A 442 21.46 20.03 -7.43
N ARG A 443 22.62 20.47 -7.91
CA ARG A 443 22.82 21.83 -8.44
C ARG A 443 22.43 21.87 -9.91
N GLU A 444 21.62 22.86 -10.29
CA GLU A 444 21.18 23.07 -11.66
C GLU A 444 21.17 24.56 -12.02
N SER A 445 21.29 24.84 -13.33
CA SER A 445 21.26 26.20 -13.88
C SER A 445 19.84 26.69 -14.22
N SER A 446 18.83 25.83 -14.05
CA SER A 446 17.42 26.10 -14.37
C SER A 446 16.51 25.44 -13.34
N PRO A 447 15.39 26.08 -12.96
CA PRO A 447 14.45 25.47 -12.03
C PRO A 447 13.67 24.33 -12.69
N VAL A 448 13.10 23.47 -11.85
CA VAL A 448 12.02 22.54 -12.21
C VAL A 448 10.77 22.89 -11.40
N ILE A 449 9.74 22.04 -11.40
CA ILE A 449 8.52 22.25 -10.61
C ILE A 449 8.72 21.67 -9.21
N SER A 450 8.51 22.48 -8.17
CA SER A 450 8.55 22.04 -6.77
C SER A 450 7.36 21.16 -6.42
N HIS A 451 7.52 20.29 -5.42
CA HIS A 451 6.49 19.36 -4.95
C HIS A 451 5.95 18.41 -6.02
N ALA A 452 6.75 18.13 -7.06
CA ALA A 452 6.36 17.32 -8.20
C ALA A 452 7.02 15.95 -8.17
N VAL A 453 6.29 14.94 -8.65
CA VAL A 453 6.87 13.63 -8.93
C VAL A 453 7.24 13.58 -10.41
N ILE A 454 8.50 13.24 -10.70
CA ILE A 454 8.98 13.19 -12.09
C ILE A 454 9.58 11.83 -12.42
N ILE A 455 9.44 11.43 -13.68
CA ILE A 455 10.11 10.26 -14.27
C ILE A 455 11.07 10.74 -15.37
N PHE A 456 12.28 10.17 -15.39
CA PHE A 456 13.31 10.48 -16.37
C PHE A 456 14.13 9.22 -16.70
N LYS A 457 14.88 9.25 -17.79
CA LYS A 457 15.76 8.16 -18.23
C LYS A 457 17.21 8.40 -17.75
N ASP A 458 18.01 9.07 -18.56
CA ASP A 458 19.40 9.45 -18.22
C ASP A 458 19.52 10.95 -17.87
N ASN A 459 18.89 11.79 -18.70
CA ASN A 459 18.94 13.24 -18.53
C ASN A 459 17.77 13.70 -17.66
N TYR A 460 18.10 14.13 -16.44
CA TYR A 460 17.15 14.70 -15.49
C TYR A 460 16.29 15.85 -16.05
N ARG A 461 16.82 16.64 -16.99
CA ARG A 461 16.10 17.76 -17.61
C ARG A 461 15.07 17.29 -18.64
N GLU A 462 15.25 16.09 -19.19
CA GLU A 462 14.29 15.41 -20.05
C GLU A 462 13.46 14.48 -19.18
N ASN A 463 12.45 15.06 -18.54
CA ASN A 463 11.55 14.35 -17.64
C ASN A 463 10.09 14.53 -18.06
N ILE A 464 9.23 13.70 -17.46
CA ILE A 464 7.78 13.89 -17.46
C ILE A 464 7.40 14.26 -16.03
N ASN A 465 6.70 15.39 -15.87
CA ASN A 465 6.01 15.70 -14.63
C ASN A 465 4.72 14.88 -14.54
N LEU A 466 4.55 14.15 -13.45
CA LEU A 466 3.42 13.23 -13.25
C LEU A 466 2.29 13.87 -12.43
N ASP A 467 2.48 15.08 -11.91
CA ASP A 467 1.41 15.85 -11.29
C ASP A 467 0.35 16.22 -12.33
N PRO A 468 -0.95 16.09 -12.03
CA PRO A 468 -1.54 15.76 -10.73
C PRO A 468 -1.86 14.26 -10.55
N PHE A 469 -1.48 13.39 -11.49
CA PHE A 469 -1.91 12.00 -11.51
C PHE A 469 -1.09 11.08 -10.59
N ILE A 470 0.17 11.42 -10.32
CA ILE A 470 1.00 10.78 -9.31
C ILE A 470 1.66 11.87 -8.49
N ILE A 471 1.43 11.86 -7.18
CA ILE A 471 1.89 12.93 -6.28
C ILE A 471 2.66 12.34 -5.10
N ASP A 472 3.50 13.16 -4.47
CA ASP A 472 4.09 12.87 -3.16
C ASP A 472 3.28 13.58 -2.08
N PHE A 473 2.43 12.82 -1.40
CA PHE A 473 1.53 13.35 -0.39
C PHE A 473 2.28 13.99 0.79
N ASN A 474 3.39 13.40 1.22
CA ASN A 474 4.20 13.93 2.31
C ASN A 474 4.96 15.18 1.87
N GLY A 475 5.44 15.20 0.62
CA GLY A 475 6.03 16.37 -0.01
C GLY A 475 5.07 17.57 -0.01
N LEU A 476 3.81 17.35 -0.41
CA LEU A 476 2.77 18.38 -0.41
C LEU A 476 2.41 18.85 1.01
N LYS A 477 2.42 17.95 2.00
CA LYS A 477 2.21 18.26 3.43
C LYS A 477 3.38 18.92 4.14
N LEU A 478 4.56 18.97 3.52
CA LEU A 478 5.78 19.47 4.16
C LEU A 478 6.12 18.67 5.44
N ASP A 479 5.88 17.36 5.44
CA ASP A 479 6.09 16.46 6.59
C ASP A 479 7.39 15.65 6.51
N GLY A 480 8.16 15.82 5.43
CA GLY A 480 9.39 15.07 5.20
C GLY A 480 9.14 13.62 4.75
N GLY A 481 10.20 13.00 4.23
CA GLY A 481 10.10 11.72 3.52
C GLY A 481 9.26 11.82 2.25
N SER A 482 9.01 10.68 1.61
CA SER A 482 8.15 10.61 0.43
C SER A 482 7.09 9.54 0.63
N LYS A 483 5.85 9.87 0.27
CA LYS A 483 4.71 8.94 0.31
C LYS A 483 3.89 9.10 -0.95
N ILE A 484 4.12 8.19 -1.89
CA ILE A 484 3.61 8.33 -3.26
C ILE A 484 2.19 7.81 -3.37
N CYS A 485 1.30 8.57 -3.98
CA CYS A 485 -0.04 8.11 -4.30
C CYS A 485 -0.40 8.37 -5.77
N PHE A 486 -1.21 7.46 -6.29
CA PHE A 486 -1.70 7.46 -7.66
C PHE A 486 -3.15 7.93 -7.63
N TYR A 487 -3.53 8.78 -8.58
CA TYR A 487 -4.91 9.15 -8.81
C TYR A 487 -5.76 7.89 -9.02
N SER A 488 -6.96 7.90 -8.47
CA SER A 488 -7.90 6.79 -8.51
C SER A 488 -9.13 7.17 -9.33
N HIS A 489 -9.87 8.18 -8.87
CA HIS A 489 -11.08 8.68 -9.49
C HIS A 489 -11.47 10.04 -8.87
N ALA A 490 -12.37 10.77 -9.52
CA ALA A 490 -12.95 11.99 -9.00
C ALA A 490 -14.41 11.75 -8.63
N ASN A 491 -14.88 12.38 -7.56
CA ASN A 491 -16.30 12.40 -7.20
C ASN A 491 -17.05 13.38 -8.11
N THR A 492 -17.16 13.05 -9.39
CA THR A 492 -17.72 13.90 -10.44
C THR A 492 -19.13 14.38 -10.11
N TYR A 493 -19.97 13.50 -9.55
CA TYR A 493 -21.36 13.82 -9.24
C TYR A 493 -21.61 14.41 -7.83
N ASP A 494 -20.57 14.70 -7.05
CA ASP A 494 -20.71 15.18 -5.67
C ASP A 494 -19.79 16.38 -5.39
N ASP A 495 -18.81 16.23 -4.51
CA ASP A 495 -17.97 17.32 -4.02
C ASP A 495 -16.72 17.58 -4.87
N LEU A 496 -16.62 16.94 -6.04
CA LEU A 496 -15.49 17.04 -6.98
C LEU A 496 -14.13 16.66 -6.35
N ASN A 497 -14.14 15.97 -5.21
CA ASN A 497 -12.93 15.52 -4.56
C ASN A 497 -12.15 14.55 -5.45
N LEU A 498 -10.83 14.62 -5.32
CA LEU A 498 -9.92 13.72 -6.01
C LEU A 498 -9.49 12.60 -5.05
N ASN A 499 -9.78 11.36 -5.42
CA ASN A 499 -9.38 10.19 -4.65
C ASN A 499 -8.04 9.68 -5.17
N TYR A 500 -7.15 9.35 -4.24
CA TYR A 500 -5.83 8.78 -4.52
C TYR A 500 -5.62 7.51 -3.71
N SER A 501 -4.75 6.64 -4.20
CA SER A 501 -4.33 5.41 -3.52
C SER A 501 -2.82 5.41 -3.30
N PHE A 502 -2.39 5.17 -2.06
CA PHE A 502 -0.98 5.01 -1.73
C PHE A 502 -0.40 3.77 -2.39
N ILE A 503 0.81 3.89 -2.93
CA ILE A 503 1.46 2.78 -3.64
C ILE A 503 1.84 1.65 -2.67
N GLU A 504 2.19 1.95 -1.43
CA GLU A 504 2.74 0.98 -0.47
C GLU A 504 1.67 -0.01 0.04
N ASP A 505 0.50 0.49 0.39
CA ASP A 505 -0.54 -0.27 1.09
C ASP A 505 -1.93 -0.18 0.44
N ASN A 506 -2.07 0.56 -0.66
CA ASN A 506 -3.34 0.78 -1.35
C ASN A 506 -4.41 1.52 -0.51
N SER A 507 -4.04 2.07 0.64
CA SER A 507 -4.94 2.91 1.43
C SER A 507 -5.29 4.19 0.66
N LYS A 508 -6.50 4.70 0.89
CA LYS A 508 -7.04 5.83 0.13
C LYS A 508 -6.84 7.15 0.87
N VAL A 509 -6.61 8.20 0.10
CA VAL A 509 -6.61 9.57 0.59
C VAL A 509 -7.43 10.45 -0.35
N ILE A 510 -8.06 11.47 0.21
CA ILE A 510 -8.94 12.37 -0.52
C ILE A 510 -8.29 13.75 -0.52
N ILE A 511 -8.08 14.31 -1.71
CA ILE A 511 -7.63 15.68 -1.91
C ILE A 511 -8.84 16.54 -2.23
N LYS A 512 -9.01 17.62 -1.47
CA LYS A 512 -10.12 18.57 -1.58
C LYS A 512 -9.56 19.95 -1.82
N LYS A 513 -10.35 20.80 -2.49
CA LYS A 513 -10.06 22.23 -2.55
C LYS A 513 -10.16 22.84 -1.15
N SER A 514 -9.17 23.61 -0.75
CA SER A 514 -9.09 24.25 0.55
C SER A 514 -10.19 25.31 0.70
N SER A 515 -10.60 25.54 1.95
CA SER A 515 -11.50 26.64 2.33
C SER A 515 -10.75 27.94 2.62
N ASN A 516 -9.43 27.93 2.47
CA ASN A 516 -8.51 29.01 2.80
C ASN A 516 -7.73 29.43 1.55
N PRO A 517 -8.37 30.12 0.61
CA PRO A 517 -7.78 30.40 -0.68
C PRO A 517 -6.55 31.32 -0.56
N LYS A 518 -5.55 31.03 -1.40
CA LYS A 518 -4.36 31.90 -1.56
C LYS A 518 -4.81 33.35 -1.87
N PRO A 519 -4.33 34.36 -1.13
CA PRO A 519 -4.60 35.77 -1.43
C PRO A 519 -4.12 36.19 -2.82
N SER A 520 -4.70 37.27 -3.36
CA SER A 520 -4.28 37.85 -4.64
C SER A 520 -2.80 38.27 -4.61
N ASP A 521 -2.10 38.01 -5.71
CA ASP A 521 -0.70 38.43 -5.91
C ASP A 521 -0.52 39.96 -5.94
N SER A 522 -1.60 40.74 -5.99
CA SER A 522 -1.59 42.21 -5.96
C SER A 522 -1.13 42.82 -4.63
N SER A 523 -1.21 42.07 -3.52
CA SER A 523 -0.78 42.54 -2.19
C SER A 523 0.31 41.64 -1.62
N LEU A 524 1.56 41.94 -1.98
CA LEU A 524 2.75 41.17 -1.56
C LEU A 524 2.85 40.98 -0.04
N ASN A 525 2.53 42.01 0.77
CA ASN A 525 2.58 41.90 2.23
C ASN A 525 1.54 40.92 2.78
N THR A 526 0.33 40.93 2.23
CA THR A 526 -0.75 40.00 2.61
C THR A 526 -0.35 38.58 2.21
N LEU A 527 0.16 38.41 0.99
CA LEU A 527 0.61 37.11 0.49
C LEU A 527 1.77 36.55 1.31
N ASN A 528 2.80 37.35 1.61
CA ASN A 528 3.95 36.93 2.41
C ASN A 528 3.55 36.55 3.84
N THR A 529 2.66 37.34 4.46
CA THR A 529 2.11 37.02 5.78
C THR A 529 1.33 35.71 5.75
N TRP A 530 0.56 35.47 4.69
CA TRP A 530 -0.16 34.23 4.49
C TRP A 530 0.80 33.04 4.29
N LEU A 531 1.80 33.16 3.41
CA LEU A 531 2.80 32.10 3.14
C LEU A 531 3.70 31.78 4.35
N SER A 532 3.85 32.69 5.31
CA SER A 532 4.63 32.45 6.53
C SER A 532 4.08 31.30 7.39
N LYS A 533 2.79 30.96 7.22
CA LYS A 533 2.15 29.85 7.95
C LYS A 533 2.35 28.54 7.20
N LYS A 534 2.76 27.47 7.90
CA LYS A 534 2.93 26.13 7.31
C LYS A 534 1.63 25.62 6.69
N ASP A 535 0.52 25.69 7.42
CA ASP A 535 -0.78 25.17 6.96
C ASP A 535 -1.26 25.82 5.66
N ASN A 536 -1.05 27.13 5.52
CA ASN A 536 -1.37 27.86 4.29
C ASN A 536 -0.55 27.35 3.08
N ARG A 537 0.73 27.02 3.28
CA ARG A 537 1.55 26.43 2.21
C ARG A 537 1.08 25.02 1.85
N ILE A 538 0.62 24.25 2.83
CA ILE A 538 0.02 22.92 2.60
C ILE A 538 -1.27 23.07 1.79
N ASP A 539 -2.17 23.98 2.18
CA ASP A 539 -3.40 24.29 1.45
C ASP A 539 -3.09 24.69 -0.01
N MET A 540 -2.11 25.58 -0.21
CA MET A 540 -1.65 26.00 -1.55
C MET A 540 -1.18 24.82 -2.40
N ASN A 541 -0.41 23.90 -1.82
CA ASN A 541 0.13 22.73 -2.50
C ASN A 541 -0.99 21.79 -2.96
N PHE A 542 -1.95 21.46 -2.09
CA PHE A 542 -3.08 20.61 -2.46
C PHE A 542 -4.07 21.30 -3.42
N ASP A 543 -4.31 22.61 -3.26
CA ASP A 543 -5.10 23.41 -4.21
C ASP A 543 -4.47 23.44 -5.59
N LYS A 544 -3.14 23.40 -5.67
CA LYS A 544 -2.42 23.32 -6.95
C LYS A 544 -2.67 21.98 -7.63
N VAL A 545 -2.55 20.86 -6.91
CA VAL A 545 -2.90 19.52 -7.45
C VAL A 545 -4.34 19.48 -7.93
N TYR A 546 -5.28 19.97 -7.12
CA TYR A 546 -6.69 20.05 -7.48
C TYR A 546 -6.88 20.85 -8.78
N SER A 547 -6.30 22.04 -8.84
CA SER A 547 -6.45 22.95 -9.98
C SER A 547 -5.81 22.41 -11.25
N LEU A 548 -4.62 21.79 -11.17
CA LEU A 548 -3.95 21.12 -12.30
C LEU A 548 -4.80 19.97 -12.86
N PHE A 549 -5.51 19.22 -12.01
CA PHE A 549 -6.36 18.12 -12.48
C PHE A 549 -7.51 18.64 -13.35
N PHE A 550 -8.20 19.69 -12.91
CA PHE A 550 -9.28 20.29 -13.69
C PHE A 550 -8.78 21.05 -14.91
N GLU A 551 -7.56 21.59 -14.87
CA GLU A 551 -6.90 22.17 -16.03
C GLU A 551 -6.58 21.10 -17.08
N ALA A 552 -6.05 19.94 -16.67
CA ALA A 552 -5.80 18.80 -17.54
C ALA A 552 -7.11 18.27 -18.14
N LYS A 553 -8.17 18.09 -17.31
CA LYS A 553 -9.52 17.71 -17.75
C LYS A 553 -10.01 18.65 -18.82
N LYS A 554 -10.04 19.96 -18.55
CA LYS A 554 -10.49 20.99 -19.49
C LYS A 554 -9.68 20.98 -20.78
N THR A 555 -8.36 20.86 -20.68
CA THR A 555 -7.47 20.94 -21.84
C THR A 555 -7.62 19.74 -22.76
N LEU A 556 -7.71 18.53 -22.19
CA LEU A 556 -7.80 17.28 -22.95
C LEU A 556 -9.22 16.95 -23.42
N THR A 557 -10.25 17.44 -22.72
CA THR A 557 -11.65 17.09 -23.04
C THR A 557 -12.49 18.25 -23.56
N GLY A 558 -12.06 19.50 -23.35
CA GLY A 558 -12.85 20.70 -23.64
C GLY A 558 -13.97 20.98 -22.62
N ILE A 559 -14.10 20.17 -21.56
CA ILE A 559 -15.17 20.30 -20.56
C ILE A 559 -14.71 21.28 -19.46
N GLU A 560 -15.33 22.46 -19.38
CA GLU A 560 -15.01 23.50 -18.39
C GLU A 560 -15.72 23.30 -17.03
N GLU A 561 -16.97 22.85 -17.06
CA GLU A 561 -17.83 22.56 -15.90
C GLU A 561 -18.67 21.30 -16.23
N GLU A 562 -19.03 20.51 -15.22
CA GLU A 562 -20.01 19.45 -15.42
C GLU A 562 -21.37 20.10 -15.63
N THR A 563 -21.77 20.23 -16.90
CA THR A 563 -23.14 20.57 -17.22
C THR A 563 -24.03 19.46 -16.66
N THR A 564 -24.97 19.84 -15.81
CA THR A 564 -26.05 19.01 -15.25
C THR A 564 -26.90 18.27 -16.30
N GLU A 565 -26.62 18.44 -17.59
CA GLU A 565 -27.37 17.88 -18.72
C GLU A 565 -26.88 16.52 -19.23
N ASP A 566 -25.78 15.98 -18.70
CA ASP A 566 -25.31 14.61 -19.04
C ASP A 566 -25.75 13.55 -18.01
N SER A 567 -26.85 13.78 -17.29
CA SER A 567 -27.50 12.74 -16.49
C SER A 567 -28.37 11.86 -17.41
N PHE A 568 -27.84 10.72 -17.85
CA PHE A 568 -28.65 9.62 -18.38
C PHE A 568 -28.75 8.49 -17.37
#